data_AF-A0A963X4L7-F1
#
_entry.id   AF-A0A963X4L7-F1
#
_cell.length_a   1.000
_cell.length_b   1.000
_cell.length_c   1.000
_cell.angle_alpha   90.00
_cell.angle_beta   90.00
_cell.angle_gamma   90.00
#
_symmetry.space_group_name_H-M   'P 1'
#
loop_
_entity.id
_entity.type
_entity.pdbx_description
1 polymer ?
#
loop_
_entity_poly.entity_id
_entity_poly.type
_entity_poly.pdbx_seq_one_letter_code
_entity_poly.pdbx_strand_id
1 'polypeptide(L)'
;MVCLLPPDCVFCAHFHEDVQWEEGGSLDDMPSCDAYDEIPWEIFSGDVDHRHPADNDRGLRFALDPAKAEDFKEVEELRHELGAIGADAEADP
;
A
#
# COMPACT_ATOMS: atom_id res chain seq x y z
N MET A 1 -1.55 -14.54 2.41
CA MET A 1 -2.61 -14.05 3.30
C MET A 1 -3.07 -12.74 2.71
N VAL A 2 -4.34 -12.58 2.33
CA VAL A 2 -4.81 -11.29 1.81
C VAL A 2 -4.91 -10.37 3.01
N CYS A 3 -3.99 -9.41 3.13
CA CYS A 3 -4.07 -8.41 4.18
C CYS A 3 -5.41 -7.69 4.02
N LEU A 4 -6.28 -7.80 5.04
CA LEU A 4 -7.59 -7.14 5.09
C LEU A 4 -7.44 -5.61 5.16
N LEU A 5 -6.24 -5.13 5.49
CA LEU A 5 -5.89 -3.72 5.58
C LEU A 5 -5.32 -3.22 4.25
N PRO A 6 -5.65 -1.98 3.85
CA PRO A 6 -5.16 -1.41 2.60
C PRO A 6 -3.63 -1.29 2.61
N PRO A 7 -2.97 -1.46 1.44
CA PRO A 7 -1.53 -1.31 1.31
C PRO A 7 -1.11 0.17 1.44
N ASP A 8 0.15 0.42 1.78
CA ASP A 8 0.67 1.79 1.97
C ASP A 8 0.49 2.70 0.76
N CYS A 9 0.51 2.13 -0.44
CA CYS A 9 0.30 2.87 -1.68
C CYS A 9 -0.93 3.76 -1.65
N VAL A 10 -2.05 3.33 -1.07
CA VAL A 10 -3.31 4.11 -1.12
C VAL A 10 -3.23 5.41 -0.32
N PHE A 11 -2.25 5.53 0.58
CA PHE A 11 -2.00 6.70 1.41
C PHE A 11 -0.89 7.59 0.85
N CYS A 12 -0.24 7.18 -0.24
CA CYS A 12 0.85 7.93 -0.86
C CYS A 12 0.31 9.08 -1.71
N ALA A 13 0.93 10.25 -1.62
CA ALA A 13 0.62 11.43 -2.44
C ALA A 13 0.91 11.22 -3.94
N HIS A 14 1.66 10.18 -4.30
CA HIS A 14 1.99 9.81 -5.67
C HIS A 14 1.06 8.74 -6.26
N PHE A 15 0.05 8.29 -5.50
CA PHE A 15 -0.87 7.24 -5.91
C PHE A 15 -2.21 7.85 -6.33
N HIS A 16 -2.70 7.44 -7.50
CA HIS A 16 -3.95 7.91 -8.06
C HIS A 16 -4.92 6.74 -8.14
N GLU A 17 -5.95 6.79 -7.28
CA GLU A 17 -7.05 5.82 -7.22
C GLU A 17 -8.15 6.14 -8.25
N ASP A 18 -7.80 6.40 -9.50
CA ASP A 18 -8.82 6.58 -10.55
C ASP A 18 -9.42 5.21 -10.93
N VAL A 19 -10.16 4.61 -10.01
CA VAL A 19 -10.85 3.33 -10.18
C VAL A 19 -12.34 3.62 -10.23
N GLN A 20 -12.88 3.84 -11.43
CA GLN A 20 -14.32 3.92 -11.63
C GLN A 20 -14.89 2.49 -11.61
N TRP A 21 -15.28 1.99 -10.44
CA TRP A 21 -15.95 0.70 -10.25
C TRP A 21 -17.42 0.71 -10.73
N GLU A 22 -17.71 1.37 -11.86
CA GLU A 22 -19.02 1.31 -12.48
C GLU A 22 -19.13 0.02 -13.32
N GLU A 23 -20.36 -0.48 -13.53
CA GLU A 23 -20.61 -1.62 -14.43
C GLU A 23 -20.19 -1.26 -15.86
N GLY A 24 -18.92 -1.50 -16.19
CA GLY A 24 -18.28 -1.07 -17.44
C GLY A 24 -16.82 -0.64 -17.34
N GLY A 25 -16.18 -0.73 -16.17
CA GLY A 25 -14.76 -0.40 -15.98
C GLY A 25 -13.85 -1.06 -17.03
N SER A 26 -13.03 -0.23 -17.67
CA SER A 26 -12.06 -0.63 -18.69
C SER A 26 -10.77 -1.12 -18.03
N LEU A 27 -9.93 -1.85 -18.77
CA LEU A 27 -8.59 -2.23 -18.29
C LEU A 27 -7.68 -1.01 -18.02
N ASP A 28 -8.08 0.19 -18.48
CA ASP A 28 -7.40 1.45 -18.26
C ASP A 28 -7.75 2.10 -16.90
N ASP A 29 -8.75 1.61 -16.16
CA ASP A 29 -9.14 2.08 -14.82
C ASP A 29 -8.29 1.44 -13.69
N MET A 30 -7.04 1.10 -14.00
CA MET A 30 -6.11 0.55 -13.02
C MET A 30 -5.50 1.68 -12.17
N PRO A 31 -5.34 1.47 -10.86
CA PRO A 31 -4.66 2.44 -10.01
C PRO A 31 -3.26 2.73 -10.55
N SER A 32 -2.91 4.01 -10.62
CA SER A 32 -1.63 4.46 -11.18
C SER A 32 -0.76 5.12 -10.12
N CYS A 33 0.55 5.18 -10.36
CA CYS A 33 1.49 5.85 -9.48
C CYS A 33 2.52 6.64 -10.27
N ASP A 34 2.87 7.86 -9.81
CA ASP A 34 3.89 8.66 -10.48
C ASP A 34 5.27 7.99 -10.49
N ALA A 35 5.53 7.13 -9.48
CA ALA A 35 6.81 6.46 -9.29
C ALA A 35 7.00 5.23 -10.20
N TYR A 36 5.93 4.62 -10.67
CA TYR A 36 5.96 3.35 -11.42
C TYR A 36 5.09 3.43 -12.67
N ASP A 37 5.59 2.95 -13.81
CA ASP A 37 4.76 2.77 -15.01
C ASP A 37 3.66 1.72 -14.80
N GLU A 38 3.98 0.66 -14.05
CA GLU A 38 3.05 -0.36 -13.55
C GLU A 38 3.45 -0.67 -12.11
N ILE A 39 2.52 -0.54 -11.17
CA ILE A 39 2.81 -0.79 -9.75
C ILE A 39 3.06 -2.30 -9.56
N PRO A 40 4.26 -2.73 -9.13
CA PRO A 40 4.55 -4.14 -8.92
C PRO A 40 3.58 -4.78 -7.92
N TRP A 41 3.13 -6.00 -8.22
CA TRP A 41 2.25 -6.77 -7.32
C TRP A 41 2.88 -6.94 -5.93
N GLU A 42 4.20 -7.04 -5.87
CA GLU A 42 5.00 -7.19 -4.65
C GLU A 42 4.83 -6.02 -3.67
N ILE A 43 4.46 -4.84 -4.16
CA ILE A 43 4.13 -3.71 -3.28
C ILE A 43 2.76 -3.90 -2.64
N PHE A 44 1.79 -4.46 -3.38
CA PHE A 44 0.45 -4.77 -2.86
C PHE A 44 0.46 -5.95 -1.89
N SER A 45 1.33 -6.94 -2.11
CA SER A 45 1.49 -8.07 -1.18
C SER A 45 2.29 -7.70 0.08
N GLY A 46 2.95 -6.54 0.10
CA GLY A 46 3.82 -6.11 1.19
C GLY A 46 5.22 -6.73 1.16
N ASP A 47 5.60 -7.39 0.06
CA ASP A 47 6.93 -7.97 -0.13
C ASP A 47 7.99 -6.91 -0.49
N VAL A 48 7.56 -5.79 -1.10
CA VAL A 48 8.40 -4.63 -1.41
C VAL A 48 7.87 -3.39 -0.70
N ASP A 49 8.68 -2.83 0.19
CA ASP A 49 8.38 -1.60 0.90
C ASP A 49 8.93 -0.38 0.15
N HIS A 50 8.04 0.36 -0.50
CA HIS A 50 8.40 1.57 -1.26
C HIS A 50 8.73 2.80 -0.39
N ARG A 51 8.79 2.65 0.94
CA ARG A 51 9.48 3.61 1.81
C ARG A 51 11.00 3.54 1.62
N HIS A 52 11.50 2.44 1.06
CA HIS A 52 12.88 2.27 0.63
C HIS A 52 13.03 2.47 -0.89
N PRO A 53 14.19 2.98 -1.36
CA PRO A 53 14.43 3.11 -2.78
C PRO A 53 14.43 1.74 -3.47
N ALA A 54 13.76 1.66 -4.61
CA ALA A 54 13.68 0.49 -5.49
C ALA A 54 14.24 0.84 -6.87
N ASP A 55 14.88 -0.12 -7.54
CA ASP A 55 15.56 0.12 -8.84
C ASP A 55 14.61 0.60 -9.95
N ASN A 56 13.32 0.32 -9.81
CA ASN A 56 12.25 0.67 -10.74
C ASN A 56 11.38 1.84 -10.25
N ASP A 57 11.68 2.43 -9.09
CA ASP A 57 11.08 3.71 -8.72
C ASP A 57 11.74 4.83 -9.56
N ARG A 58 10.96 5.81 -10.01
CA ARG A 58 11.48 6.97 -10.76
C ARG A 58 12.28 7.94 -9.88
N GLY A 59 12.91 7.46 -8.81
CA GLY A 59 13.51 8.26 -7.75
C GLY A 59 12.50 8.93 -6.83
N LEU A 60 11.22 8.58 -6.93
CA LEU A 60 10.14 9.11 -6.12
C LEU A 60 9.89 8.18 -4.94
N ARG A 61 10.12 8.67 -3.73
CA ARG A 61 9.91 7.90 -2.50
C ARG A 61 8.47 8.01 -2.03
N PHE A 62 8.05 7.07 -1.19
CA PHE A 62 6.81 7.21 -0.43
C PHE A 62 6.74 8.58 0.27
N ALA A 63 5.64 9.28 0.03
CA ALA A 63 5.29 10.52 0.68
C ALA A 63 3.83 10.43 1.13
N LEU A 64 3.59 10.52 2.43
CA LEU A 64 2.22 10.45 2.98
C LEU A 64 1.40 11.64 2.48
N ASP A 65 0.23 11.37 1.91
CA ASP A 65 -0.75 12.41 1.60
C ASP A 65 -1.26 13.02 2.91
N PRO A 66 -1.08 14.34 3.14
CA PRO A 66 -1.56 14.98 4.36
C PRO A 66 -3.08 14.85 4.56
N ALA A 67 -3.86 14.68 3.49
CA ALA A 67 -5.30 14.46 3.59
C ALA A 67 -5.65 13.06 4.14
N LYS A 68 -4.74 12.08 3.99
CA LYS A 68 -4.93 10.68 4.39
C LYS A 68 -4.13 10.31 5.64
N ALA A 69 -3.53 11.29 6.32
CA ALA A 69 -2.61 11.05 7.43
C ALA A 69 -3.27 10.42 8.67
N GLU A 70 -4.52 10.79 8.97
CA GLU A 70 -5.27 10.19 10.09
C GLU A 70 -5.65 8.73 9.78
N ASP A 71 -6.14 8.47 8.57
CA ASP A 71 -6.49 7.11 8.11
C ASP A 71 -5.26 6.20 8.08
N PHE A 72 -4.12 6.71 7.59
CA PHE A 72 -2.85 5.99 7.58
C PHE A 72 -2.42 5.59 8.99
N LYS A 73 -2.57 6.50 9.96
CA LYS A 73 -2.25 6.22 11.35
C LYS A 73 -3.13 5.11 11.93
N GLU A 74 -4.44 5.17 11.69
CA GLU A 74 -5.38 4.15 12.17
C GLU A 74 -5.04 2.77 11.59
N VAL A 75 -4.71 2.71 10.29
CA VAL A 75 -4.30 1.46 9.64
C VAL A 75 -2.97 0.94 10.19
N GLU A 76 -1.98 1.79 10.43
CA GLU A 76 -0.71 1.38 11.04
C GLU A 76 -0.91 0.86 12.48
N GLU A 77 -1.79 1.48 13.27
CA GLU A 77 -2.15 1.00 14.61
C GLU A 77 -2.79 -0.40 14.52
N LEU A 78 -3.73 -0.61 13.61
CA LEU A 78 -4.35 -1.92 13.36
C LEU A 78 -3.35 -2.96 12.87
N ARG A 79 -2.41 -2.59 11.99
CA ARG A 79 -1.33 -3.49 11.55
C ARG A 79 -0.42 -3.89 12.69
N HIS A 80 -0.09 -2.97 13.57
CA HIS A 80 0.71 -3.26 14.76
C HIS A 80 -0.04 -4.21 15.71
N GLU A 81 -1.34 -3.98 15.93
CA GLU A 81 -2.17 -4.88 16.76
C GLU A 81 -2.29 -6.28 16.14
N LEU A 82 -2.56 -6.39 14.84
CA LEU A 82 -2.66 -7.69 14.14
C LEU A 82 -1.30 -8.39 14.02
N GLY A 83 -0.23 -7.63 13.79
CA GLY A 83 1.14 -8.12 13.72
C GLY A 83 1.67 -8.59 15.08
N ALA A 84 1.28 -7.92 16.16
CA ALA A 84 1.53 -8.39 17.53
C ALA A 84 0.85 -9.73 17.78
N ILE A 85 -0.44 -9.88 17.42
CA ILE A 85 -1.18 -11.15 17.55
C ILE A 85 -0.52 -12.29 16.74
N GLY A 86 0.15 -11.99 15.63
CA GLY A 86 0.92 -12.95 14.83
C GLY A 86 2.30 -13.30 15.40
N ALA A 87 2.96 -12.36 16.09
CA ALA A 87 4.26 -12.56 16.73
C ALA A 87 4.16 -13.40 18.02
N ASP A 88 3.01 -13.35 18.69
CA ASP A 88 2.73 -14.14 19.89
C ASP A 88 2.56 -15.65 19.60
N ALA A 89 2.26 -16.02 18.34
CA ALA A 89 2.00 -17.40 17.94
C ALA A 89 3.27 -18.23 17.68
N GLU A 90 4.45 -17.60 17.61
CA GLU A 90 5.74 -18.26 17.35
C GLU A 90 6.66 -18.28 18.59
N ALA A 91 6.11 -17.99 19.78
CA ALA A 91 6.81 -18.06 21.05
C ALA A 91 6.22 -19.14 21.98
N ASP A 92 6.24 -20.41 21.54
CA ASP A 92 6.13 -21.56 22.45
C ASP A 92 7.40 -22.45 22.28
N PRO A 93 8.21 -22.64 23.34
CA PRO A 93 9.52 -23.30 23.28
C PRO A 93 9.49 -24.83 23.12
#